data_AF-A0A1I6KFZ8-F1
#
_entry.id   AF-A0A1I6KFZ8-F1
#
_cell.length_a   1.000
_cell.length_b   1.000
_cell.length_c   1.000
_cell.angle_alpha   90.00
_cell.angle_beta   90.00
_cell.angle_gamma   90.00
#
_symmetry.space_group_name_H-M   'P 1'
#
loop_
_entity.id
_entity.type
_entity.pdbx_description
1 polymer ?
#
loop_
_entity_poly.entity_id
_entity_poly.type
_entity_poly.pdbx_seq_one_letter_code
_entity_poly.pdbx_strand_id
1 'polypeptide(L)'
;MKKAWMVLFALGIALPVGAQSVAPFRGNDPFVFCTQGYELTVAQMCWKPLPPFTGGAAWTYTWLCDPPNYYGRSWTDRDWLALSLYESVCPLAMTPGAWTGPGDGSQVPVQH
;
A
#
# COMPACT_ATOMS: atom_id res chain seq x y z
N MET A 1 31.77 -17.92 -49.47
CA MET A 1 30.37 -18.22 -49.09
C MET A 1 30.18 -17.82 -47.63
N LYS A 2 29.16 -16.99 -47.37
CA LYS A 2 29.06 -16.08 -46.21
C LYS A 2 28.59 -16.82 -44.96
N LYS A 3 29.34 -16.73 -43.86
CA LYS A 3 28.91 -17.18 -42.52
C LYS A 3 28.13 -16.02 -41.88
N ALA A 4 26.80 -16.13 -41.84
CA ALA A 4 25.94 -15.17 -41.16
C ALA A 4 25.91 -15.50 -39.66
N TRP A 5 26.55 -14.67 -38.85
CA TRP A 5 26.42 -14.70 -37.39
C TRP A 5 25.20 -13.85 -37.01
N MET A 6 24.10 -14.51 -36.63
CA MET A 6 22.98 -13.82 -36.00
C MET A 6 23.32 -13.61 -34.53
N VAL A 7 23.60 -12.37 -34.15
CA VAL A 7 23.64 -11.95 -32.74
C VAL A 7 22.23 -11.49 -32.38
N LEU A 8 21.48 -12.35 -31.70
CA LEU A 8 20.19 -12.02 -31.09
C LEU A 8 20.46 -11.16 -29.84
N PHE A 9 20.22 -9.86 -29.97
CA PHE A 9 20.24 -8.94 -28.85
C PHE A 9 18.93 -9.09 -28.06
N ALA A 10 18.95 -9.91 -27.01
CA ALA A 10 17.85 -9.99 -26.06
C ALA A 10 17.85 -8.72 -25.20
N LEU A 11 17.15 -7.67 -25.64
CA LEU A 11 16.77 -6.57 -24.77
C LEU A 11 15.73 -7.10 -23.77
N GLY A 12 16.21 -7.54 -22.61
CA GLY A 12 15.37 -7.69 -21.44
C GLY A 12 14.87 -6.32 -21.01
N ILE A 13 13.61 -6.01 -21.31
CA ILE A 13 12.92 -4.84 -20.76
C ILE A 13 12.70 -5.13 -19.27
N ALA A 14 13.61 -4.68 -18.43
CA ALA A 14 13.32 -4.52 -17.00
C ALA A 14 12.27 -3.40 -16.89
N LEU A 15 11.00 -3.77 -16.80
CA LEU A 15 9.96 -2.81 -16.44
C LEU A 15 10.31 -2.28 -15.04
N PRO A 16 10.49 -0.97 -14.85
CA PRO A 16 10.59 -0.43 -13.51
C PRO A 16 9.29 -0.79 -12.80
N VAL A 17 9.37 -1.57 -11.72
CA VAL A 17 8.30 -1.64 -10.73
C VAL A 17 8.13 -0.20 -10.26
N GLY A 18 7.11 0.48 -10.79
CA GLY A 18 6.89 1.90 -10.54
C GLY A 18 6.86 2.12 -9.04
N ALA A 19 7.61 3.12 -8.56
CA ALA A 19 7.60 3.52 -7.17
C ALA A 19 6.14 3.81 -6.75
N GLN A 20 5.53 2.89 -6.00
CA GLN A 20 4.16 3.06 -5.53
C GLN A 20 4.19 4.09 -4.40
N SER A 21 3.57 5.24 -4.63
CA SER A 21 3.48 6.31 -3.64
C SER A 21 2.18 6.20 -2.86
N VAL A 22 2.27 6.36 -1.55
CA VAL A 22 1.13 6.45 -0.62
C VAL A 22 1.10 7.80 0.10
N ALA A 23 1.89 8.78 -0.36
CA ALA A 23 1.90 10.13 0.18
C ALA A 23 0.47 10.72 0.19
N PRO A 24 0.10 11.48 1.24
CA PRO A 24 0.93 11.95 2.36
C PRO A 24 1.00 10.98 3.54
N PHE A 25 0.50 9.75 3.41
CA PHE A 25 0.32 8.85 4.54
C PHE A 25 1.60 8.10 4.92
N ARG A 26 1.75 7.83 6.23
CA ARG A 26 2.80 6.96 6.78
C ARG A 26 4.21 7.25 6.25
N GLY A 27 4.57 8.52 6.07
CA GLY A 27 5.90 8.89 5.58
C GLY A 27 6.19 8.39 4.16
N ASN A 28 5.15 8.14 3.36
CA ASN A 28 5.23 7.51 2.05
C ASN A 28 5.80 6.07 2.08
N ASP A 29 5.59 5.33 3.18
CA ASP A 29 5.93 3.91 3.31
C ASP A 29 4.71 3.04 2.92
N PRO A 30 4.73 2.38 1.73
CA PRO A 30 3.60 1.56 1.29
C PRO A 30 3.40 0.32 2.15
N PHE A 31 4.44 -0.24 2.75
CA PHE A 31 4.34 -1.43 3.57
C PHE A 31 3.60 -1.13 4.88
N VAL A 32 4.01 -0.07 5.60
CA VAL A 32 3.32 0.39 6.82
C VAL A 32 1.89 0.79 6.49
N PHE A 33 1.69 1.52 5.40
CA PHE A 33 0.36 1.92 4.95
C PHE A 33 -0.56 0.73 4.65
N CYS A 34 -0.09 -0.26 3.90
CA CYS A 34 -0.91 -1.42 3.53
C CYS A 34 -1.19 -2.37 4.70
N THR A 35 -0.33 -2.41 5.73
CA THR A 35 -0.48 -3.31 6.88
C THR A 35 -1.20 -2.67 8.07
N GLN A 36 -1.01 -1.36 8.28
CA GLN A 36 -1.50 -0.65 9.46
C GLN A 36 -2.45 0.49 9.13
N GLY A 37 -2.69 0.80 7.86
CA GLY A 37 -3.57 1.87 7.40
C GLY A 37 -2.92 3.25 7.43
N TYR A 38 -3.72 4.29 7.25
CA TYR A 38 -3.28 5.66 6.98
C TYR A 38 -3.07 6.57 8.21
N GLU A 39 -3.77 6.32 9.33
CA GLU A 39 -3.59 6.99 10.64
C GLU A 39 -2.71 6.20 11.60
N LEU A 40 -2.16 6.86 12.62
CA LEU A 40 -1.40 6.18 13.68
C LEU A 40 -2.26 5.23 14.53
N THR A 41 -3.55 5.52 14.70
CA THR A 41 -4.44 4.71 15.55
C THR A 41 -5.72 4.33 14.81
N VAL A 42 -6.18 3.09 15.00
CA VAL A 42 -7.42 2.58 14.38
C VAL A 42 -8.64 3.41 14.79
N ALA A 43 -8.63 3.98 15.99
CA ALA A 43 -9.72 4.82 16.51
C ALA A 43 -9.92 6.13 15.73
N GLN A 44 -8.99 6.51 14.84
CA GLN A 44 -9.09 7.70 14.00
C GLN A 44 -9.50 7.39 12.56
N MET A 45 -9.47 6.12 12.17
CA MET A 45 -9.70 5.68 10.80
C MET A 45 -11.16 5.31 10.57
N CYS A 46 -11.68 5.53 9.36
CA CYS A 46 -13.00 5.00 8.95
C CYS A 46 -12.93 3.54 8.48
N TRP A 47 -11.76 3.11 8.03
CA TRP A 47 -11.48 1.77 7.55
C TRP A 47 -10.08 1.34 8.00
N LYS A 48 -9.84 0.03 8.05
CA LYS A 48 -8.53 -0.54 8.34
C LYS A 48 -8.22 -1.68 7.38
N PRO A 49 -6.94 -1.93 7.08
CA PRO A 49 -6.55 -3.10 6.31
C PRO A 49 -6.84 -4.40 7.09
N LEU A 50 -7.10 -5.47 6.35
CA LEU A 50 -7.30 -6.82 6.87
C LEU A 50 -6.28 -7.77 6.25
N PRO A 51 -5.77 -8.77 7.00
CA PRO A 51 -4.99 -9.85 6.41
C PRO A 51 -5.75 -10.50 5.23
N PRO A 52 -5.09 -10.81 4.10
CA PRO A 52 -3.64 -10.84 3.87
C PRO A 52 -3.02 -9.51 3.41
N PHE A 53 -3.70 -8.37 3.63
CA PHE A 53 -3.29 -7.00 3.26
C PHE A 53 -3.10 -6.75 1.76
N THR A 54 -3.51 -7.72 0.95
CA THR A 54 -3.30 -7.76 -0.49
C THR A 54 -4.61 -8.08 -1.19
N GLY A 55 -4.77 -7.53 -2.39
CA GLY A 55 -5.95 -7.71 -3.22
C GLY A 55 -7.09 -6.76 -2.85
N GLY A 56 -6.99 -5.49 -3.29
CA GLY A 56 -8.04 -4.47 -3.47
C GLY A 56 -9.10 -4.30 -2.38
N ALA A 57 -9.84 -5.35 -2.08
CA ALA A 57 -10.88 -5.45 -1.05
C ALA A 57 -10.38 -5.99 0.31
N ALA A 58 -9.07 -6.09 0.55
CA ALA A 58 -8.49 -6.55 1.82
C ALA A 58 -8.57 -5.49 2.94
N TRP A 59 -9.73 -4.88 3.13
CA TRP A 59 -9.98 -3.85 4.14
C TRP A 59 -11.38 -4.00 4.74
N THR A 60 -11.62 -3.35 5.88
CA THR A 60 -12.94 -3.33 6.53
C THR A 60 -13.21 -2.02 7.23
N TYR A 61 -14.48 -1.71 7.46
CA TYR A 61 -14.88 -0.53 8.23
C TYR A 61 -14.52 -0.69 9.72
N THR A 62 -14.11 0.42 10.35
CA THR A 62 -13.86 0.49 11.80
C THR A 62 -15.12 0.84 12.60
N TRP A 63 -16.24 1.14 11.93
CA TRP A 63 -17.47 1.69 12.49
C TRP A 63 -17.32 3.09 13.11
N LEU A 64 -16.21 3.77 12.91
CA LEU A 64 -16.03 5.16 13.35
C LEU A 64 -16.89 6.13 12.53
N CYS A 65 -17.13 5.81 11.25
CA CYS A 65 -17.69 6.75 10.28
C CYS A 65 -19.05 6.31 9.72
N ASP A 66 -19.82 7.29 9.26
CA ASP A 66 -21.08 7.10 8.54
C ASP A 66 -20.87 7.28 7.03
N PRO A 67 -21.16 6.26 6.20
CA PRO A 67 -21.54 4.88 6.55
C PRO A 67 -20.32 4.03 7.00
N PRO A 68 -20.54 2.88 7.66
CA PRO A 68 -21.83 2.24 7.97
C PRO A 68 -22.45 2.59 9.33
N ASN A 69 -21.76 3.34 10.19
CA ASN A 69 -22.31 3.75 11.48
C ASN A 69 -23.06 5.07 11.35
N TYR A 70 -24.40 5.07 11.39
CA TYR A 70 -25.22 6.29 11.31
C TYR A 70 -24.91 7.34 12.40
N TYR A 71 -24.34 6.92 13.53
CA TYR A 71 -23.90 7.82 14.60
C TYR A 71 -22.40 8.16 14.52
N GLY A 72 -21.72 7.66 13.48
CA GLY A 72 -20.31 7.90 13.22
C GLY A 72 -20.07 9.30 12.65
N ARG A 73 -18.80 9.70 12.62
CA ARG A 73 -18.42 10.95 11.93
C ARG A 73 -18.57 10.80 10.41
N SER A 74 -18.80 11.89 9.71
CA SER A 74 -18.73 11.85 8.24
C SER A 74 -17.31 11.48 7.78
N TRP A 75 -17.24 10.80 6.64
CA TRP A 75 -15.98 10.61 5.93
C TRP A 75 -15.40 11.95 5.49
N THR A 76 -14.09 12.09 5.62
CA THR A 76 -13.33 13.22 5.09
C THR A 76 -12.70 12.86 3.75
N ASP A 77 -12.33 13.86 2.95
CA ASP A 77 -11.58 13.65 1.71
C ASP A 77 -10.29 12.86 1.94
N ARG A 78 -9.67 13.02 3.12
CA ARG A 78 -8.48 12.28 3.52
C ARG A 78 -8.76 10.79 3.70
N ASP A 79 -9.91 10.43 4.27
CA ASP A 79 -10.30 9.02 4.46
C ASP A 79 -10.54 8.34 3.11
N TRP A 80 -11.19 9.05 2.17
CA TRP A 80 -11.41 8.58 0.80
C TRP A 80 -10.12 8.48 -0.01
N LEU A 81 -9.25 9.50 0.08
CA LEU A 81 -7.95 9.48 -0.57
C LEU A 81 -7.12 8.29 -0.09
N ALA A 82 -7.07 8.06 1.22
CA ALA A 82 -6.38 6.89 1.78
C ALA A 82 -6.97 5.59 1.23
N LEU A 83 -8.30 5.45 1.18
CA LEU A 83 -8.93 4.23 0.67
C LEU A 83 -8.58 3.98 -0.81
N SER A 84 -8.69 5.01 -1.65
CA SER A 84 -8.34 4.90 -3.08
C SER A 84 -6.86 4.58 -3.32
N LEU A 85 -5.95 5.11 -2.50
CA LEU A 85 -4.54 4.75 -2.53
C LEU A 85 -4.34 3.29 -2.10
N TYR A 86 -5.05 2.83 -1.07
CA TYR A 86 -5.01 1.43 -0.65
C TYR A 86 -5.45 0.48 -1.76
N GLU A 87 -6.58 0.78 -2.39
CA GLU A 87 -7.16 -0.03 -3.46
C GLU A 87 -6.32 -0.02 -4.75
N SER A 88 -5.46 0.98 -4.96
CA SER A 88 -4.58 1.05 -6.13
C SER A 88 -3.17 0.52 -5.87
N VAL A 89 -2.60 0.77 -4.68
CA VAL A 89 -1.22 0.42 -4.32
C VAL A 89 -1.13 -0.99 -3.74
N CYS A 90 -1.97 -1.31 -2.75
CA CYS A 90 -1.85 -2.55 -1.98
C CYS A 90 -2.23 -3.84 -2.74
N PRO A 91 -3.09 -3.86 -3.78
CA PRO A 91 -3.23 -5.06 -4.62
C PRO A 91 -1.97 -5.42 -5.41
N LEU A 92 -1.15 -4.44 -5.75
CA LEU A 92 0.09 -4.65 -6.49
C LEU A 92 1.29 -4.94 -5.58
N ALA A 93 1.12 -4.89 -4.25
CA ALA A 93 2.09 -5.32 -3.26
C ALA A 93 2.11 -6.86 -3.10
N MET A 94 2.13 -7.60 -4.23
CA MET A 94 2.05 -9.08 -4.29
C MET A 94 3.25 -9.80 -3.66
N THR A 95 4.20 -9.07 -3.10
CA THR A 95 5.28 -9.56 -2.25
C THR A 95 5.42 -8.56 -1.11
N PRO A 96 5.56 -9.01 0.16
CA PRO A 96 6.06 -8.15 1.21
C PRO A 96 7.29 -7.42 0.67
N GLY A 97 7.32 -6.08 0.77
CA GLY A 97 8.51 -5.33 0.40
C GLY A 97 9.74 -5.92 1.09
N ALA A 98 10.93 -5.67 0.54
CA ALA A 98 12.22 -6.17 1.05
C ALA A 98 12.57 -5.59 2.44
N TRP A 99 11.73 -5.86 3.43
CA TRP A 99 11.94 -5.51 4.81
C TRP A 99 13.04 -6.42 5.36
N THR A 100 14.20 -5.82 5.62
CA THR A 100 15.38 -6.48 6.20
C THR A 100 15.68 -6.00 7.61
N GLY A 101 14.77 -5.26 8.26
CA GLY A 101 14.92 -4.74 9.61
C GLY A 101 14.34 -5.67 10.70
N PRO A 102 14.67 -5.47 11.98
CA PRO A 102 14.05 -6.21 13.08
C PRO A 102 12.56 -5.84 13.23
N GLY A 103 11.71 -6.85 13.39
CA GLY A 103 10.24 -6.70 13.50
C GLY A 103 9.52 -6.95 12.17
N ASP A 104 8.23 -6.60 12.11
CA ASP A 104 7.35 -6.76 10.95
C ASP A 104 7.09 -5.42 10.23
N GLY A 105 7.98 -4.44 10.36
CA GLY A 105 7.79 -3.09 9.86
C GLY A 105 6.73 -2.26 10.63
N SER A 106 6.09 -2.80 11.67
CA SER A 106 5.19 -2.02 12.54
C SER A 106 5.88 -1.18 13.60
N GLN A 107 7.18 -1.38 13.77
CA GLN A 107 7.99 -0.73 14.82
C GLN A 107 9.20 0.04 14.25
N VAL A 108 9.22 0.35 12.96
CA VAL A 108 10.31 1.18 12.40
C VAL A 108 10.30 2.54 13.09
N PRO A 109 11.44 3.07 13.56
CA PRO A 109 11.43 4.24 14.43
C PRO A 109 10.83 5.44 13.70
N VAL A 110 9.81 6.05 14.32
CA VAL A 110 9.43 7.44 14.04
C VAL A 110 10.56 8.34 14.56
N GLN A 111 11.53 8.64 13.69
CA GLN A 111 12.33 9.87 13.74
C GLN A 111 12.03 10.58 12.42
N HIS A 112 11.48 11.80 12.38
CA HIS A 112 11.62 12.97 13.26
C HIS A 112 10.30 13.74 13.40
#